data_AF-A0A4Q6E759-F1
#
_entry.id   AF-A0A4Q6E759-F1
#
_cell.length_a   1.000
_cell.length_b   1.000
_cell.length_c   1.000
_cell.angle_alpha   90.00
_cell.angle_beta   90.00
_cell.angle_gamma   90.00
#
_symmetry.space_group_name_H-M   'P 1'
#
loop_
_entity.id
_entity.type
_entity.pdbx_description
1 polymer ?
#
loop_
_entity_poly.entity_id
_entity_poly.type
_entity_poly.pdbx_seq_one_letter_code
_entity_poly.pdbx_strand_id
1 'polypeptide(L)'
;MKPFKALGLLFIVVGLIGLFLLREASPVIRLLAASLGMIWMIKLAALCWQVADGAKMKSRLGAFLFLFAWPGISVEGFTERREIPVNTGARFLEAWLSFLAGVALLLGVSMIWRGSSTAINYVALFSVLLMIHLGLMQVIADSLRLLGFSPVNLFDRPFLASSLRDFWSVRWNRAFVDMNKIFLLGPLRHRLPPALLVFSIFAVSGALHELGISYADGASWGFPLAYFLIQGVGMQLEKLRAFPRPLVWAWLLLPAPLLFTPCFTNLFLGGLGALIADQASTLSTATFFKVGLIGGGFAHLLVLCASVQVPGKLGWREEFQKLSSLNRKVFWTYGAYILSIIIFMAIASFLLSRQSYQGMTAPTVLWLVFIAVFWWARVLTDFFYMKHEDWPQGPLFT
;
A
#
# COMPACT_ATOMS: atom_id res chain seq x y z
N MET A 1 3.89 -14.83 33.96
CA MET A 1 4.00 -14.14 32.65
C MET A 1 4.94 -12.95 32.82
N LYS A 2 5.94 -12.75 31.93
CA LYS A 2 6.83 -11.56 32.02
C LYS A 2 5.97 -10.27 32.03
N PRO A 3 6.30 -9.23 32.81
CA PRO A 3 5.46 -8.03 32.98
C PRO A 3 5.12 -7.34 31.65
N PHE A 4 6.06 -7.32 30.70
CA PHE A 4 5.81 -6.81 29.35
C PHE A 4 4.75 -7.61 28.57
N LYS A 5 4.63 -8.93 28.76
CA LYS A 5 3.59 -9.72 28.09
C LYS A 5 2.19 -9.42 28.64
N ALA A 6 2.09 -9.09 29.92
CA ALA A 6 0.84 -8.63 30.55
C ALA A 6 0.40 -7.28 29.98
N LEU A 7 1.33 -6.33 29.82
CA LEU A 7 1.06 -5.06 29.16
C LEU A 7 0.58 -5.25 27.71
N GLY A 8 1.14 -6.23 26.99
CA GLY A 8 0.66 -6.57 25.65
C GLY A 8 -0.80 -7.02 25.61
N LEU A 9 -1.23 -7.85 26.58
CA LEU A 9 -2.63 -8.25 26.70
C LEU A 9 -3.54 -7.05 27.03
N LEU A 10 -3.07 -6.12 27.87
CA LEU A 10 -3.82 -4.90 28.17
C LEU A 10 -4.11 -4.09 26.91
N PHE A 11 -3.16 -3.96 25.98
CA PHE A 11 -3.43 -3.28 24.70
C PHE A 11 -4.54 -3.97 23.89
N ILE A 12 -4.55 -5.30 23.83
CA ILE A 12 -5.62 -6.04 23.14
C ILE A 12 -6.98 -5.76 23.81
N VAL A 13 -7.05 -5.80 25.14
CA VAL A 13 -8.27 -5.53 25.90
C VAL A 13 -8.76 -4.09 25.67
N VAL A 14 -7.86 -3.11 25.74
CA VAL A 14 -8.18 -1.70 25.46
C VAL A 14 -8.71 -1.52 24.03
N GLY A 15 -8.11 -2.21 23.05
CA GLY A 15 -8.60 -2.21 21.67
C GLY A 15 -10.02 -2.74 21.56
N LEU A 16 -10.32 -3.87 22.19
CA LEU A 16 -11.66 -4.46 22.22
C LEU A 16 -12.69 -3.56 22.92
N ILE A 17 -12.32 -2.93 24.05
CA ILE A 17 -13.16 -1.94 24.73
C ILE A 17 -13.43 -0.76 23.78
N GLY A 18 -12.41 -0.28 23.08
CA GLY A 18 -12.55 0.78 22.08
C GLY A 18 -13.54 0.44 20.98
N LEU A 19 -13.49 -0.78 20.44
CA LEU A 19 -14.50 -1.25 19.47
C LEU A 19 -15.90 -1.31 20.09
N PHE A 20 -16.04 -1.81 21.32
CA PHE A 20 -17.34 -1.83 21.99
C PHE A 20 -17.95 -0.43 22.20
N LEU A 21 -17.11 0.56 22.54
CA LEU A 21 -17.55 1.96 22.70
C LEU A 21 -17.95 2.59 21.37
N LEU A 22 -17.38 2.15 20.25
CA LEU A 22 -17.66 2.66 18.89
C LEU A 22 -18.73 1.85 18.13
N ARG A 23 -19.43 0.92 18.78
CA ARG A 23 -20.40 0.03 18.12
C ARG A 23 -21.56 0.77 17.41
N GLU A 24 -21.96 1.91 17.95
CA GLU A 24 -23.03 2.78 17.41
C GLU A 24 -22.49 3.83 16.42
N ALA A 25 -21.18 3.85 16.16
CA ALA A 25 -20.59 4.78 15.21
C ALA A 25 -20.96 4.40 13.77
N SER A 26 -20.72 5.32 12.83
CA SER A 26 -20.96 5.06 11.40
C SER A 26 -20.13 3.87 10.90
N PRO A 27 -20.60 3.14 9.86
CA PRO A 27 -19.87 2.01 9.31
C PRO A 27 -18.42 2.30 8.95
N VAL A 28 -18.14 3.50 8.42
CA VAL A 28 -16.77 3.94 8.08
C VAL A 28 -15.91 4.07 9.34
N ILE A 29 -16.44 4.66 10.41
CA ILE A 29 -15.70 4.77 11.69
C ILE A 29 -15.44 3.38 12.28
N ARG A 30 -16.43 2.47 12.23
CA ARG A 30 -16.25 1.09 12.69
C ARG A 30 -15.18 0.35 11.89
N LEU A 31 -15.19 0.49 10.56
CA LEU A 31 -14.16 -0.08 9.68
C LEU A 31 -12.77 0.47 10.02
N LEU A 32 -12.61 1.78 10.18
CA LEU A 32 -11.32 2.40 10.52
C LEU A 32 -10.84 2.00 11.92
N ALA A 33 -11.76 1.94 12.89
CA ALA A 33 -11.44 1.52 14.25
C ALA A 33 -10.96 0.06 14.29
N ALA A 34 -11.61 -0.84 13.55
CA ALA A 34 -11.22 -2.24 13.47
C ALA A 34 -9.96 -2.49 12.63
N SER A 35 -9.84 -1.84 11.47
CA SER A 35 -8.73 -2.07 10.54
C SER A 35 -7.46 -1.31 10.91
N LEU A 36 -7.55 -0.05 11.32
CA LEU A 36 -6.37 0.74 11.70
C LEU A 36 -6.15 0.71 13.21
N GLY A 37 -7.21 0.95 13.98
CA GLY A 37 -7.13 1.00 15.44
C GLY A 37 -6.75 -0.34 16.07
N MET A 38 -7.54 -1.40 15.84
CA MET A 38 -7.29 -2.70 16.45
C MET A 38 -5.98 -3.34 15.94
N ILE A 39 -5.64 -3.20 14.66
CA ILE A 39 -4.34 -3.67 14.15
C ILE A 39 -3.19 -2.94 14.86
N TRP A 40 -3.33 -1.63 15.11
CA TRP A 40 -2.33 -0.88 15.87
C TRP A 40 -2.21 -1.38 17.33
N MET A 41 -3.33 -1.70 17.99
CA MET A 41 -3.32 -2.29 19.33
C MET A 41 -2.66 -3.69 19.36
N ILE A 42 -2.96 -4.53 18.37
CA ILE A 42 -2.31 -5.85 18.20
C ILE A 42 -0.80 -5.69 17.98
N LYS A 43 -0.40 -4.68 17.21
CA LYS A 43 1.00 -4.37 16.94
C LYS A 43 1.74 -3.88 18.18
N LEU A 44 1.12 -3.04 19.00
CA LEU A 44 1.68 -2.67 20.32
C LEU A 44 1.84 -3.90 21.22
N ALA A 45 0.83 -4.77 21.25
CA ALA A 45 0.91 -6.03 21.99
C ALA A 45 2.07 -6.92 21.52
N ALA A 46 2.25 -7.02 20.19
CA ALA A 46 3.31 -7.82 19.58
C ALA A 46 4.69 -7.22 19.85
N LEU A 47 4.82 -5.90 19.87
CA LEU A 47 6.04 -5.21 20.25
C LEU A 47 6.40 -5.54 21.70
N CYS A 48 5.45 -5.45 22.63
CA CYS A 48 5.68 -5.80 24.03
C CYS A 48 6.17 -7.25 24.20
N TRP A 49 5.60 -8.20 23.44
CA TRP A 49 6.04 -9.60 23.46
C TRP A 49 7.44 -9.80 22.92
N GLN A 50 7.74 -9.20 21.76
CA GLN A 50 9.06 -9.29 21.14
C GLN A 50 10.15 -8.66 22.02
N VAL A 51 9.88 -7.50 22.65
CA VAL A 51 10.79 -6.88 23.62
C VAL A 51 10.97 -7.74 24.86
N ALA A 52 9.90 -8.36 25.37
CA ALA A 52 9.99 -9.31 26.49
C ALA A 52 10.88 -10.52 26.16
N ASP A 53 10.94 -10.90 24.89
CA ASP A 53 11.75 -12.00 24.37
C ASP A 53 13.12 -11.54 23.84
N GLY A 54 13.49 -10.27 24.09
CA GLY A 54 14.86 -9.75 23.91
C GLY A 54 15.07 -8.92 22.64
N ALA A 55 14.04 -8.66 21.84
CA ALA A 55 14.18 -7.83 20.64
C ALA A 55 14.55 -6.38 21.02
N LYS A 56 15.54 -5.81 20.32
CA LYS A 56 16.03 -4.45 20.51
C LYS A 56 16.13 -3.73 19.17
N MET A 57 15.54 -2.55 19.08
CA MET A 57 15.71 -1.65 17.93
C MET A 57 16.84 -0.67 18.23
N LYS A 58 17.92 -0.71 17.44
CA LYS A 58 19.08 0.17 17.61
C LYS A 58 18.80 1.62 17.21
N SER A 59 17.78 1.85 16.38
CA SER A 59 17.46 3.16 15.81
C SER A 59 16.12 3.71 16.31
N ARG A 60 16.13 4.94 16.85
CA ARG A 60 14.88 5.67 17.19
C ARG A 60 14.01 5.91 15.96
N LEU A 61 14.62 6.21 14.82
CA LEU A 61 13.93 6.34 13.53
C LEU A 61 13.30 4.99 13.14
N GLY A 62 14.03 3.89 13.30
CA GLY A 62 13.50 2.54 13.04
C GLY A 62 12.28 2.21 13.89
N ALA A 63 12.30 2.56 15.18
CA ALA A 63 11.14 2.39 16.07
C ALA A 63 9.94 3.26 15.65
N PHE A 64 10.17 4.52 15.28
CA PHE A 64 9.13 5.41 14.78
C PHE A 64 8.51 4.89 13.48
N LEU A 65 9.34 4.53 12.50
CA LEU A 65 8.87 3.99 11.22
C LEU A 65 8.15 2.65 11.39
N PHE A 66 8.67 1.77 12.26
CA PHE A 66 7.97 0.55 12.62
C PHE A 66 6.59 0.87 13.15
N LEU A 67 6.44 1.76 14.14
CA LEU A 67 5.16 2.04 14.80
C LEU A 67 4.13 2.75 13.91
N PHE A 68 4.57 3.73 13.11
CA PHE A 68 3.65 4.66 12.45
C PHE A 68 3.63 4.56 10.91
N ALA A 69 4.69 4.07 10.28
CA ALA A 69 4.77 3.97 8.82
C ALA A 69 4.53 2.55 8.30
N TRP A 70 4.96 1.53 9.04
CA TRP A 70 4.89 0.13 8.60
C TRP A 70 3.69 -0.61 9.19
N PRO A 71 2.78 -1.20 8.41
CA PRO A 71 1.61 -1.89 8.96
C PRO A 71 1.90 -3.32 9.48
N GLY A 72 3.11 -3.86 9.27
CA GLY A 72 3.47 -5.19 9.75
C GLY A 72 3.71 -5.26 11.27
N ILE A 73 3.71 -6.49 11.79
CA ILE A 73 3.69 -6.78 13.24
C ILE A 73 5.08 -7.19 13.78
N SER A 74 5.97 -7.70 12.91
CA SER A 74 7.34 -8.11 13.29
C SER A 74 8.33 -6.94 13.32
N VAL A 75 9.18 -6.88 14.35
CA VAL A 75 10.25 -5.87 14.47
C VAL A 75 11.52 -6.24 13.72
N GLU A 76 11.61 -7.46 13.16
CA GLU A 76 12.84 -8.03 12.59
C GLU A 76 13.49 -7.15 11.50
N GLY A 77 12.68 -6.44 10.70
CA GLY A 77 13.16 -5.52 9.67
C GLY A 77 13.63 -4.14 10.16
N PHE A 78 13.49 -3.87 11.46
CA PHE A 78 13.75 -2.56 12.09
C PHE A 78 14.76 -2.62 13.23
N THR A 79 15.30 -3.80 13.54
CA THR A 79 16.29 -3.98 14.61
C THR A 79 17.60 -3.25 14.30
N GLU A 80 18.04 -3.30 13.04
CA GLU A 80 19.25 -2.66 12.54
C GLU A 80 19.14 -2.29 11.06
N ARG A 81 20.06 -1.43 10.60
CA ARG A 81 20.14 -1.07 9.18
C ARG A 81 20.75 -2.21 8.38
N ARG A 82 20.22 -2.45 7.19
CA ARG A 82 20.69 -3.46 6.24
C ARG A 82 20.96 -2.81 4.88
N GLU A 83 21.74 -3.50 4.06
CA GLU A 83 21.97 -3.09 2.67
C GLU A 83 20.67 -3.10 1.86
N ILE A 84 20.61 -2.24 0.84
CA ILE A 84 19.45 -2.10 -0.03
C ILE A 84 19.45 -3.29 -1.01
N PRO A 85 18.40 -4.12 -1.05
CA PRO A 85 18.32 -5.23 -2.00
C PRO A 85 18.36 -4.74 -3.46
N VAL A 86 19.12 -5.43 -4.32
CA VAL A 86 19.36 -5.03 -5.73
C VAL A 86 18.06 -4.83 -6.53
N ASN A 87 17.00 -5.57 -6.21
CA ASN A 87 15.71 -5.50 -6.91
C ASN A 87 14.74 -4.46 -6.33
N THR A 88 15.18 -3.55 -5.46
CA THR A 88 14.27 -2.59 -4.81
C THR A 88 13.62 -1.64 -5.83
N GLY A 89 14.37 -1.16 -6.83
CA GLY A 89 13.87 -0.31 -7.91
C GLY A 89 12.77 -0.98 -8.75
N ALA A 90 13.08 -2.13 -9.37
CA ALA A 90 12.10 -2.90 -10.14
C ALA A 90 10.81 -3.22 -9.36
N ARG A 91 10.95 -3.62 -8.08
CA ARG A 91 9.80 -3.98 -7.24
C ARG A 91 8.94 -2.77 -6.86
N PHE A 92 9.58 -1.63 -6.60
CA PHE A 92 8.88 -0.38 -6.39
C PHE A 92 8.05 -0.03 -7.62
N LEU A 93 8.62 -0.16 -8.83
CA LEU A 93 7.92 0.12 -10.08
C LEU A 93 6.73 -0.83 -10.29
N GLU A 94 6.91 -2.14 -10.12
CA GLU A 94 5.83 -3.14 -10.21
C GLU A 94 4.67 -2.80 -9.26
N ALA A 95 4.99 -2.44 -8.02
CA ALA A 95 4.00 -2.04 -7.02
C ALA A 95 3.33 -0.71 -7.36
N TRP A 96 4.08 0.27 -7.83
CA TRP A 96 3.56 1.56 -8.24
C TRP A 96 2.59 1.44 -9.42
N LEU A 97 2.93 0.63 -10.42
CA LEU A 97 2.04 0.33 -11.54
C LEU A 97 0.78 -0.42 -11.07
N SER A 98 0.91 -1.35 -10.13
CA SER A 98 -0.24 -2.03 -9.51
C SER A 98 -1.16 -1.04 -8.78
N PHE A 99 -0.57 -0.09 -8.04
CA PHE A 99 -1.32 0.98 -7.37
C PHE A 99 -2.09 1.83 -8.38
N LEU A 100 -1.42 2.32 -9.43
CA LEU A 100 -2.03 3.14 -10.48
C LEU A 100 -3.14 2.38 -11.23
N ALA A 101 -2.93 1.10 -11.55
CA ALA A 101 -3.94 0.26 -12.17
C ALA A 101 -5.17 0.09 -11.26
N GLY A 102 -4.96 -0.07 -9.96
CA GLY A 102 -6.05 -0.11 -8.98
C GLY A 102 -6.80 1.22 -8.87
N VAL A 103 -6.12 2.37 -8.88
CA VAL A 103 -6.76 3.70 -8.91
C VAL A 103 -7.60 3.87 -10.17
N ALA A 104 -7.02 3.54 -11.34
CA ALA A 104 -7.73 3.64 -12.62
C ALA A 104 -8.97 2.73 -12.65
N LEU A 105 -8.85 1.50 -12.15
CA LEU A 105 -9.97 0.57 -12.04
C LEU A 105 -11.06 1.13 -11.12
N LEU A 106 -10.71 1.63 -9.93
CA LEU A 106 -11.67 2.20 -8.97
C LEU A 106 -12.42 3.39 -9.59
N LEU A 107 -11.70 4.33 -10.20
CA LEU A 107 -12.32 5.50 -10.82
C LEU A 107 -13.20 5.08 -12.01
N GLY A 108 -12.73 4.17 -12.87
CA GLY A 108 -13.49 3.69 -14.01
C GLY A 108 -14.81 3.03 -13.62
N VAL A 109 -14.78 2.07 -12.67
CA VAL A 109 -16.00 1.40 -12.21
C VAL A 109 -16.94 2.36 -11.48
N SER A 110 -16.39 3.30 -10.70
CA SER A 110 -17.19 4.29 -9.97
C SER A 110 -17.91 5.24 -10.92
N MET A 111 -17.21 5.79 -11.92
CA MET A 111 -17.78 6.77 -12.85
C MET A 111 -18.86 6.19 -13.75
N ILE A 112 -18.70 4.93 -14.18
CA ILE A 112 -19.63 4.30 -15.13
C ILE A 112 -20.81 3.62 -14.40
N TRP A 113 -20.56 2.87 -13.32
CA TRP A 113 -21.60 2.08 -12.63
C TRP A 113 -22.10 2.70 -11.33
N ARG A 114 -21.42 3.70 -10.77
CA ARG A 114 -21.86 4.48 -9.59
C ARG A 114 -22.29 3.63 -8.39
N GLY A 115 -21.68 2.46 -8.22
CA GLY A 115 -22.00 1.53 -7.13
C GLY A 115 -23.31 0.76 -7.25
N SER A 116 -24.02 0.85 -8.38
CA SER A 116 -25.38 0.31 -8.56
C SER A 116 -25.48 -1.22 -8.67
N SER A 117 -24.37 -1.91 -8.98
CA SER A 117 -24.35 -3.36 -9.21
C SER A 117 -23.41 -4.07 -8.25
N THR A 118 -23.92 -5.07 -7.52
CA THR A 118 -23.12 -5.88 -6.60
C THR A 118 -21.99 -6.62 -7.31
N ALA A 119 -22.23 -7.15 -8.51
CA ALA A 119 -21.18 -7.81 -9.29
C ALA A 119 -20.02 -6.85 -9.62
N ILE A 120 -20.34 -5.59 -9.98
CA ILE A 120 -19.33 -4.57 -10.24
C ILE A 120 -18.68 -4.08 -8.95
N ASN A 121 -19.40 -4.06 -7.83
CA ASN A 121 -18.80 -3.74 -6.53
C ASN A 121 -17.76 -4.79 -6.09
N TYR A 122 -17.91 -6.07 -6.50
CA TYR A 122 -16.85 -7.07 -6.37
C TYR A 122 -15.65 -6.81 -7.29
N VAL A 123 -15.88 -6.30 -8.51
CA VAL A 123 -14.77 -5.83 -9.37
C VAL A 123 -14.05 -4.63 -8.72
N ALA A 124 -14.80 -3.72 -8.09
CA ALA A 124 -14.22 -2.61 -7.32
C ALA A 124 -13.42 -3.10 -6.11
N LEU A 125 -13.81 -4.21 -5.46
CA LEU A 125 -13.00 -4.81 -4.40
C LEU A 125 -11.60 -5.25 -4.91
N PHE A 126 -11.50 -5.70 -6.16
CA PHE A 126 -10.20 -6.00 -6.77
C PHE A 126 -9.31 -4.76 -6.90
N SER A 127 -9.90 -3.57 -7.08
CA SER A 127 -9.16 -2.31 -7.10
C SER A 127 -8.48 -2.04 -5.76
N VAL A 128 -9.14 -2.35 -4.63
CA VAL A 128 -8.56 -2.24 -3.28
C VAL A 128 -7.40 -3.22 -3.08
N LEU A 129 -7.51 -4.43 -3.65
CA LEU A 129 -6.41 -5.40 -3.62
C LEU A 129 -5.18 -4.87 -4.38
N LEU A 130 -5.37 -4.30 -5.57
CA LEU A 130 -4.30 -3.69 -6.36
C LEU A 130 -3.71 -2.45 -5.67
N MET A 131 -4.55 -1.52 -5.23
CA MET A 131 -4.14 -0.27 -4.59
C MET A 131 -3.42 -0.51 -3.27
N ILE A 132 -4.05 -1.26 -2.37
CA ILE A 132 -3.54 -1.37 -1.00
C ILE A 132 -2.54 -2.51 -0.92
N HIS A 133 -2.96 -3.73 -1.23
CA HIS A 133 -2.21 -4.95 -0.87
C HIS A 133 -1.00 -5.17 -1.78
N LEU A 134 -1.19 -5.03 -3.11
CA LEU A 134 -0.10 -5.23 -4.08
C LEU A 134 0.67 -3.94 -4.40
N GLY A 135 0.04 -2.78 -4.22
CA GLY A 135 0.64 -1.47 -4.47
C GLY A 135 1.24 -0.84 -3.22
N LEU A 136 0.41 -0.14 -2.45
CA LEU A 136 0.83 0.73 -1.35
C LEU A 136 1.68 0.02 -0.30
N MET A 137 1.31 -1.19 0.11
CA MET A 137 2.08 -1.95 1.11
C MET A 137 3.52 -2.22 0.64
N GLN A 138 3.68 -2.50 -0.66
CA GLN A 138 4.99 -2.79 -1.25
C GLN A 138 5.78 -1.51 -1.51
N VAL A 139 5.13 -0.43 -1.95
CA VAL A 139 5.71 0.91 -2.07
C VAL A 139 6.28 1.39 -0.73
N ILE A 140 5.53 1.20 0.37
CA ILE A 140 6.02 1.52 1.72
C ILE A 140 7.21 0.62 2.07
N ALA A 141 7.13 -0.69 1.81
CA ALA A 141 8.22 -1.63 2.12
C ALA A 141 9.53 -1.25 1.41
N ASP A 142 9.46 -0.94 0.11
CA ASP A 142 10.62 -0.54 -0.69
C ASP A 142 11.14 0.84 -0.27
N SER A 143 10.26 1.79 0.02
CA SER A 143 10.67 3.10 0.57
C SER A 143 11.43 2.96 1.89
N LEU A 144 11.03 2.02 2.75
CA LEU A 144 11.74 1.72 3.98
C LEU A 144 13.10 1.05 3.71
N ARG A 145 13.22 0.22 2.67
CA ARG A 145 14.51 -0.36 2.23
C ARG A 145 15.48 0.70 1.76
N LEU A 146 15.00 1.74 1.08
CA LEU A 146 15.81 2.90 0.71
C LEU A 146 16.36 3.63 1.94
N LEU A 147 15.63 3.59 3.05
CA LEU A 147 16.06 4.09 4.36
C LEU A 147 16.88 3.06 5.14
N GLY A 148 17.30 1.95 4.54
CA GLY A 148 18.10 0.89 5.18
C GLY A 148 17.35 -0.02 6.14
N PHE A 149 16.01 0.05 6.20
CA PHE A 149 15.19 -0.88 6.98
C PHE A 149 14.56 -1.91 6.05
N SER A 150 14.69 -3.21 6.35
CA SER A 150 14.25 -4.27 5.43
C SER A 150 13.08 -5.06 6.02
N PRO A 151 11.86 -4.49 6.04
CA PRO A 151 10.69 -5.24 6.46
C PRO A 151 10.41 -6.41 5.50
N VAL A 152 9.76 -7.45 6.02
CA VAL A 152 9.25 -8.56 5.22
C VAL A 152 8.12 -8.05 4.31
N ASN A 153 8.04 -8.54 3.08
CA ASN A 153 6.90 -8.22 2.20
C ASN A 153 5.61 -8.76 2.82
N LEU A 154 4.61 -7.89 2.98
CA LEU A 154 3.30 -8.34 3.48
C LEU A 154 2.57 -9.19 2.44
N PHE A 155 2.73 -8.85 1.16
CA PHE A 155 2.15 -9.54 0.03
C PHE A 155 3.24 -9.73 -1.03
N ASP A 156 3.57 -10.98 -1.36
CA ASP A 156 4.66 -11.30 -2.29
C ASP A 156 4.14 -12.15 -3.45
N ARG A 157 3.72 -11.45 -4.52
CA ARG A 157 3.16 -12.02 -5.76
C ARG A 157 2.21 -13.20 -5.48
N PRO A 158 1.11 -12.98 -4.74
CA PRO A 158 0.20 -14.05 -4.32
C PRO A 158 -0.41 -14.81 -5.51
N PHE A 159 -0.53 -14.17 -6.68
CA PHE A 159 -0.97 -14.78 -7.94
C PHE A 159 -0.04 -15.89 -8.48
N LEU A 160 1.18 -16.02 -7.93
CA LEU A 160 2.10 -17.10 -8.25
C LEU A 160 1.91 -18.34 -7.37
N ALA A 161 1.03 -18.30 -6.37
CA ALA A 161 0.83 -19.42 -5.47
C ALA A 161 0.47 -20.72 -6.19
N SER A 162 1.18 -21.79 -5.83
CA SER A 162 0.96 -23.15 -6.37
C SER A 162 0.27 -24.10 -5.39
N SER A 163 0.08 -23.68 -4.14
CA SER A 163 -0.61 -24.43 -3.08
C SER A 163 -1.28 -23.48 -2.09
N LEU A 164 -2.26 -23.96 -1.32
CA LEU A 164 -2.88 -23.21 -0.23
C LEU A 164 -1.86 -22.84 0.84
N ARG A 165 -0.89 -23.73 1.13
CA ARG A 165 0.21 -23.42 2.05
C ARG A 165 1.08 -22.27 1.52
N ASP A 166 1.46 -22.29 0.24
CA ASP A 166 2.27 -21.23 -0.37
C ASP A 166 1.52 -19.88 -0.32
N PHE A 167 0.23 -19.89 -0.63
CA PHE A 167 -0.62 -18.70 -0.51
C PHE A 167 -0.67 -18.18 0.94
N TRP A 168 -1.22 -18.96 1.88
CA TRP A 168 -1.53 -18.48 3.24
C TRP A 168 -0.31 -18.33 4.16
N SER A 169 0.78 -19.07 3.92
CA SER A 169 1.95 -19.05 4.80
C SER A 169 3.10 -18.21 4.26
N VAL A 170 3.21 -18.00 2.94
CA VAL A 170 4.39 -17.39 2.32
C VAL A 170 4.04 -16.09 1.60
N ARG A 171 2.98 -16.07 0.79
CA ARG A 171 2.74 -14.97 -0.16
C ARG A 171 1.66 -13.99 0.27
N TRP A 172 0.69 -14.42 1.07
CA TRP A 172 -0.45 -13.60 1.48
C TRP A 172 -0.33 -13.19 2.95
N ASN A 173 -0.46 -11.89 3.19
CA ASN A 173 -0.62 -11.28 4.50
C ASN A 173 0.38 -11.78 5.58
N ARG A 174 1.68 -11.57 5.32
CA ARG A 174 2.75 -12.00 6.24
C ARG A 174 2.67 -11.35 7.63
N ALA A 175 2.00 -10.21 7.77
CA ALA A 175 1.72 -9.61 9.08
C ALA A 175 0.94 -10.58 9.97
N PHE A 176 -0.09 -11.25 9.45
CA PHE A 176 -0.86 -12.25 10.19
C PHE A 176 -0.05 -13.52 10.46
N VAL A 177 0.80 -13.94 9.52
CA VAL A 177 1.71 -15.08 9.75
C VAL A 177 2.64 -14.79 10.93
N ASP A 178 3.20 -13.58 10.99
CA ASP A 178 4.09 -13.19 12.09
C ASP A 178 3.33 -13.00 13.41
N MET A 179 2.12 -12.44 13.36
CA MET A 179 1.20 -12.40 14.50
C MET A 179 0.94 -13.81 15.06
N ASN A 180 0.64 -14.78 14.20
CA ASN A 180 0.40 -16.16 14.59
C ASN A 180 1.64 -16.81 15.20
N LYS A 181 2.84 -16.52 14.67
CA LYS A 181 4.11 -16.98 15.28
C LYS A 181 4.28 -16.45 16.70
N ILE A 182 4.04 -15.15 16.87
CA ILE A 182 4.19 -14.45 18.15
C ILE A 182 3.16 -14.94 19.16
N PHE A 183 1.86 -14.90 18.82
CA PHE A 183 0.77 -15.11 19.76
C PHE A 183 0.29 -16.55 19.92
N LEU A 184 0.40 -17.38 18.87
CA LEU A 184 -0.20 -18.72 18.86
C LEU A 184 0.85 -19.83 18.81
N LEU A 185 1.72 -19.84 17.80
CA LEU A 185 2.69 -20.94 17.60
C LEU A 185 3.67 -21.03 18.76
N GLY A 186 4.30 -19.92 19.17
CA GLY A 186 5.23 -19.94 20.30
C GLY A 186 4.63 -20.57 21.56
N PRO A 187 3.46 -20.09 22.04
CA PRO A 187 2.85 -20.63 23.26
C PRO A 187 2.19 -22.02 23.13
N LEU A 188 1.67 -22.39 21.95
CA LEU A 188 0.78 -23.55 21.79
C LEU A 188 1.38 -24.72 21.01
N ARG A 189 2.50 -24.55 20.30
CA ARG A 189 3.08 -25.59 19.43
C ARG A 189 3.39 -26.91 20.13
N HIS A 190 3.72 -26.87 21.42
CA HIS A 190 4.01 -28.07 22.22
C HIS A 190 2.79 -28.57 23.02
N ARG A 191 1.65 -27.87 22.95
CA ARG A 191 0.45 -28.16 23.73
C ARG A 191 -0.70 -28.72 22.90
N LEU A 192 -0.68 -28.50 21.58
CA LEU A 192 -1.74 -28.93 20.67
C LEU A 192 -1.18 -29.81 19.54
N PRO A 193 -1.95 -30.81 19.07
CA PRO A 193 -1.62 -31.53 17.85
C PRO A 193 -1.50 -30.59 16.64
N PRO A 194 -0.63 -30.88 15.65
CA PRO A 194 -0.40 -29.99 14.51
C PRO A 194 -1.66 -29.64 13.71
N ALA A 195 -2.58 -30.59 13.53
CA ALA A 195 -3.83 -30.37 12.80
C ALA A 195 -4.74 -29.36 13.55
N LEU A 196 -4.91 -29.56 14.86
CA LEU A 196 -5.70 -28.67 15.71
C LEU A 196 -5.06 -27.27 15.79
N LEU A 197 -3.74 -27.17 15.85
CA LEU A 197 -3.03 -25.90 15.85
C LEU A 197 -3.28 -25.09 14.58
N VAL A 198 -3.24 -25.74 13.41
CA VAL A 198 -3.57 -25.07 12.13
C VAL A 198 -5.02 -24.63 12.12
N PHE A 199 -5.95 -25.48 12.55
CA PHE A 199 -7.37 -25.12 12.61
C PHE A 199 -7.60 -23.91 13.54
N SER A 200 -6.99 -23.90 14.73
CA SER A 200 -7.08 -22.76 15.66
C SER A 200 -6.53 -21.47 15.08
N ILE A 201 -5.46 -21.52 14.29
CA ILE A 201 -4.92 -20.33 13.59
C ILE A 201 -5.96 -19.75 12.63
N PHE A 202 -6.63 -20.60 11.84
CA PHE A 202 -7.69 -20.15 10.94
C PHE A 202 -8.93 -19.65 11.69
N ALA A 203 -9.32 -20.29 12.80
CA ALA A 203 -10.43 -19.84 13.63
C ALA A 203 -10.17 -18.45 14.24
N VAL A 204 -8.97 -18.23 14.80
CA VAL A 204 -8.56 -16.90 15.31
C VAL A 204 -8.53 -15.89 14.17
N SER A 205 -8.00 -16.25 13.00
CA SER A 205 -8.02 -15.36 11.84
C SER A 205 -9.43 -15.01 11.41
N GLY A 206 -10.35 -15.98 11.40
CA GLY A 206 -11.76 -15.77 11.11
C GLY A 206 -12.40 -14.79 12.07
N ALA A 207 -12.20 -14.98 13.39
CA ALA A 207 -12.71 -14.07 14.41
C ALA A 207 -12.17 -12.64 14.25
N LEU A 208 -10.90 -12.46 13.88
CA LEU A 208 -10.35 -11.14 13.60
C LEU A 208 -10.97 -10.49 12.35
N HIS A 209 -11.35 -11.28 11.35
CA HIS A 209 -12.07 -10.76 10.18
C HIS A 209 -13.54 -10.48 10.47
N GLU A 210 -14.18 -11.20 11.41
CA GLU A 210 -15.49 -10.79 11.95
C GLU A 210 -15.40 -9.38 12.57
N LEU A 211 -14.36 -9.13 13.38
CA LEU A 211 -14.11 -7.80 13.96
C LEU A 211 -13.78 -6.75 12.89
N GLY A 212 -13.19 -7.14 11.76
CA GLY A 212 -12.84 -6.21 10.68
C GLY A 212 -13.97 -5.92 9.70
N ILE A 213 -14.83 -6.89 9.43
CA ILE A 213 -15.81 -6.89 8.33
C ILE A 213 -17.24 -6.84 8.89
N SER A 214 -17.64 -7.87 9.65
CA SER A 214 -18.99 -7.99 10.22
C SER A 214 -19.30 -6.90 11.25
N TYR A 215 -18.31 -6.52 12.05
CA TYR A 215 -18.44 -5.36 12.94
C TYR A 215 -18.58 -4.04 12.15
N ALA A 216 -17.91 -3.93 11.00
CA ALA A 216 -17.90 -2.71 10.20
C ALA A 216 -19.24 -2.48 9.49
N ASP A 217 -19.82 -3.50 8.85
CA ASP A 217 -21.17 -3.42 8.28
C ASP A 217 -22.26 -3.54 9.35
N GLY A 218 -21.94 -4.08 10.54
CA GLY A 218 -22.88 -4.29 11.63
C GLY A 218 -23.81 -5.49 11.39
N ALA A 219 -23.48 -6.34 10.43
CA ALA A 219 -24.24 -7.48 9.96
C ALA A 219 -23.28 -8.63 9.62
N SER A 220 -23.71 -9.59 8.80
CA SER A 220 -22.82 -10.59 8.19
C SER A 220 -22.00 -11.47 9.15
N TRP A 221 -22.38 -11.54 10.43
CA TRP A 221 -21.65 -12.32 11.43
C TRP A 221 -21.62 -13.81 11.09
N GLY A 222 -20.46 -14.42 11.24
CA GLY A 222 -20.20 -15.84 11.00
C GLY A 222 -19.70 -16.16 9.59
N PHE A 223 -19.93 -15.28 8.60
CA PHE A 223 -19.50 -15.54 7.23
C PHE A 223 -17.97 -15.43 7.04
N PRO A 224 -17.28 -14.38 7.53
CA PRO A 224 -15.82 -14.35 7.56
C PRO A 224 -15.20 -15.54 8.29
N LEU A 225 -15.75 -15.93 9.45
CA LEU A 225 -15.29 -17.09 10.19
C LEU A 225 -15.42 -18.36 9.34
N ALA A 226 -16.58 -18.59 8.73
CA ALA A 226 -16.82 -19.73 7.85
C ALA A 226 -15.80 -19.78 6.69
N TYR A 227 -15.51 -18.64 6.04
CA TYR A 227 -14.49 -18.57 5.00
C TYR A 227 -13.14 -19.10 5.49
N PHE A 228 -12.62 -18.61 6.62
CA PHE A 228 -11.32 -19.04 7.11
C PHE A 228 -11.32 -20.50 7.58
N LEU A 229 -12.42 -21.01 8.13
CA LEU A 229 -12.53 -22.43 8.48
C LEU A 229 -12.46 -23.32 7.23
N ILE A 230 -13.09 -22.92 6.11
CA ILE A 230 -12.97 -23.61 4.82
C ILE A 230 -11.51 -23.63 4.35
N GLN A 231 -10.76 -22.52 4.52
CA GLN A 231 -9.33 -22.48 4.20
C GLN A 231 -8.51 -23.42 5.09
N GLY A 232 -8.83 -23.49 6.38
CA GLY A 232 -8.20 -24.42 7.32
C GLY A 232 -8.42 -25.89 6.95
N VAL A 233 -9.63 -26.24 6.52
CA VAL A 233 -9.96 -27.58 5.99
C VAL A 233 -9.18 -27.85 4.71
N GLY A 234 -9.16 -26.91 3.75
CA GLY A 234 -8.42 -27.03 2.51
C GLY A 234 -6.93 -27.29 2.76
N MET A 235 -6.32 -26.60 3.71
CA MET A 235 -4.93 -26.82 4.11
C MET A 235 -4.65 -28.20 4.72
N GLN A 236 -5.64 -28.88 5.32
CA GLN A 236 -5.46 -30.28 5.76
C GLN A 236 -5.67 -31.25 4.59
N LEU A 237 -6.67 -31.02 3.75
CA LEU A 237 -6.94 -31.85 2.57
C LEU A 237 -5.76 -31.83 1.58
N GLU A 238 -5.13 -30.67 1.39
CA GLU A 238 -3.96 -30.52 0.51
C GLU A 238 -2.75 -31.37 0.98
N LYS A 239 -2.66 -31.68 2.28
CA LYS A 239 -1.63 -32.61 2.80
C LYS A 239 -1.90 -34.06 2.43
N LEU A 240 -3.17 -34.44 2.27
CA LEU A 240 -3.57 -35.78 1.86
C LEU A 240 -3.40 -35.95 0.35
N ARG A 241 -3.71 -34.90 -0.41
CA ARG A 241 -3.55 -34.86 -1.87
C ARG A 241 -3.26 -33.44 -2.32
N ALA A 242 -2.13 -33.25 -2.98
CA ALA A 242 -1.77 -31.95 -3.55
C ALA A 242 -2.86 -31.44 -4.51
N PHE A 243 -3.24 -30.18 -4.36
CA PHE A 243 -4.22 -29.55 -5.24
C PHE A 243 -3.52 -29.08 -6.52
N PRO A 244 -4.09 -29.35 -7.71
CA PRO A 244 -3.63 -28.68 -8.91
C PRO A 244 -3.93 -27.18 -8.81
N ARG A 245 -3.10 -26.36 -9.45
CA ARG A 245 -3.16 -24.89 -9.34
C ARG A 245 -4.57 -24.30 -9.60
N PRO A 246 -5.38 -24.75 -10.58
CA PRO A 246 -6.75 -24.27 -10.73
C PRO A 246 -7.64 -24.55 -9.52
N LEU A 247 -7.48 -25.70 -8.86
CA LEU A 247 -8.24 -26.05 -7.66
C LEU A 247 -7.83 -25.18 -6.46
N VAL A 248 -6.55 -24.85 -6.32
CA VAL A 248 -6.08 -23.88 -5.30
C VAL A 248 -6.81 -22.56 -5.46
N TRP A 249 -6.86 -22.01 -6.67
CA TRP A 249 -7.55 -20.75 -6.94
C TRP A 249 -9.06 -20.84 -6.80
N ALA A 250 -9.68 -21.94 -7.23
CA ALA A 250 -11.11 -22.17 -7.01
C ALA A 250 -11.44 -22.23 -5.50
N TRP A 251 -10.61 -22.90 -4.70
CA TRP A 251 -10.77 -23.00 -3.25
C TRP A 251 -10.63 -21.66 -2.52
N LEU A 252 -9.77 -20.78 -3.05
CA LEU A 252 -9.60 -19.42 -2.51
C LEU A 252 -10.76 -18.49 -2.92
N LEU A 253 -11.14 -18.51 -4.20
CA LEU A 253 -12.01 -17.49 -4.79
C LEU A 253 -13.50 -17.81 -4.72
N LEU A 254 -13.92 -19.06 -4.90
CA LEU A 254 -15.34 -19.43 -4.85
C LEU A 254 -16.00 -19.09 -3.50
N PRO A 255 -15.37 -19.33 -2.33
CA PRO A 255 -15.96 -18.93 -1.05
C PRO A 255 -15.69 -17.46 -0.69
N ALA A 256 -14.99 -16.67 -1.50
CA ALA A 256 -14.66 -15.28 -1.20
C ALA A 256 -15.89 -14.37 -0.88
N PRO A 257 -17.09 -14.59 -1.46
CA PRO A 257 -18.30 -13.87 -1.05
C PRO A 257 -18.74 -14.12 0.40
N LEU A 258 -18.25 -15.19 1.06
CA LEU A 258 -18.42 -15.38 2.50
C LEU A 258 -17.53 -14.40 3.29
N LEU A 259 -16.32 -14.12 2.79
CA LEU A 259 -15.44 -13.16 3.43
C LEU A 259 -15.93 -11.73 3.24
N PHE A 260 -16.32 -11.38 2.00
CA PHE A 260 -16.84 -10.07 1.66
C PHE A 260 -18.29 -10.23 1.19
N THR A 261 -19.23 -10.16 2.13
CA THR A 261 -20.65 -10.35 1.83
C THR A 261 -21.17 -9.25 0.89
N PRO A 262 -22.31 -9.49 0.20
CA PRO A 262 -22.96 -8.43 -0.57
C PRO A 262 -23.29 -7.18 0.27
N CYS A 263 -23.64 -7.37 1.55
CA CYS A 263 -23.92 -6.27 2.47
C CYS A 263 -22.67 -5.37 2.64
N PHE A 264 -21.55 -5.96 3.08
CA PHE A 264 -20.28 -5.25 3.21
C PHE A 264 -19.85 -4.62 1.88
N THR A 265 -19.90 -5.40 0.79
CA THR A 265 -19.39 -4.98 -0.51
C THR A 265 -20.18 -3.82 -1.10
N ASN A 266 -21.52 -3.86 -1.03
CA ASN A 266 -22.35 -2.75 -1.49
C ASN A 266 -22.23 -1.52 -0.59
N LEU A 267 -22.16 -1.71 0.73
CA LEU A 267 -22.04 -0.61 1.68
C LEU A 267 -20.76 0.19 1.48
N PHE A 268 -19.61 -0.50 1.38
CA PHE A 268 -18.31 0.17 1.29
C PHE A 268 -17.90 0.47 -0.15
N LEU A 269 -17.95 -0.50 -1.07
CA LEU A 269 -17.48 -0.30 -2.45
C LEU A 269 -18.55 0.38 -3.29
N GLY A 270 -19.82 -0.02 -3.14
CA GLY A 270 -20.94 0.65 -3.79
C GLY A 270 -21.09 2.09 -3.30
N GLY A 271 -21.08 2.30 -1.98
CA GLY A 271 -21.12 3.63 -1.37
C GLY A 271 -19.95 4.52 -1.78
N LEU A 272 -18.72 4.01 -1.79
CA LEU A 272 -17.56 4.74 -2.27
C LEU A 272 -17.67 5.09 -3.76
N GLY A 273 -18.14 4.15 -4.59
CA GLY A 273 -18.32 4.38 -6.02
C GLY A 273 -19.37 5.45 -6.31
N ALA A 274 -20.48 5.43 -5.59
CA ALA A 274 -21.50 6.47 -5.66
C ALA A 274 -20.96 7.84 -5.22
N LEU A 275 -20.23 7.88 -4.11
CA LEU A 275 -19.59 9.10 -3.59
C LEU A 275 -18.60 9.70 -4.60
N ILE A 276 -17.73 8.88 -5.19
CA ILE A 276 -16.77 9.33 -6.20
C ILE A 276 -17.50 9.91 -7.41
N ALA A 277 -18.53 9.21 -7.91
CA ALA A 277 -19.28 9.65 -9.07
C ALA A 277 -20.07 10.94 -8.82
N ASP A 278 -20.69 11.07 -7.65
CA ASP A 278 -21.45 12.25 -7.25
C ASP A 278 -20.53 13.47 -7.12
N GLN A 279 -19.42 13.32 -6.40
CA GLN A 279 -18.38 14.35 -6.28
C GLN A 279 -17.83 14.74 -7.66
N ALA A 280 -17.55 13.78 -8.54
CA ALA A 280 -17.08 14.06 -9.88
C ALA A 280 -18.12 14.80 -10.73
N SER A 281 -19.41 14.50 -10.57
CA SER A 281 -20.50 15.13 -11.32
C SER A 281 -20.85 16.54 -10.82
N THR A 282 -20.53 16.86 -9.56
CA THR A 282 -20.75 18.18 -8.95
C THR A 282 -19.55 19.12 -9.10
N LEU A 283 -18.38 18.60 -9.53
CA LEU A 283 -17.22 19.41 -9.86
C LEU A 283 -17.50 20.28 -11.09
N SER A 284 -17.66 21.59 -10.87
CA SER A 284 -17.67 22.55 -11.98
C SER A 284 -16.35 22.46 -12.78
N THR A 285 -16.41 22.76 -14.08
CA THR A 285 -15.24 22.89 -14.94
C THR A 285 -14.17 23.80 -14.33
N ALA A 286 -14.59 24.91 -13.71
CA ALA A 286 -13.71 25.84 -13.01
C ALA A 286 -12.99 25.19 -11.81
N THR A 287 -13.72 24.42 -10.99
CA THR A 287 -13.15 23.69 -9.85
C THR A 287 -12.17 22.62 -10.30
N PHE A 288 -12.51 21.86 -11.34
CA PHE A 288 -11.63 20.86 -11.92
C PHE A 288 -10.30 21.46 -12.36
N PHE A 289 -10.32 22.58 -13.10
CA PHE A 289 -9.09 23.26 -13.51
C PHE A 289 -8.29 23.81 -12.34
N LYS A 290 -8.96 24.41 -11.36
CA LYS A 290 -8.30 24.92 -10.15
C LYS A 290 -7.55 23.80 -9.42
N VAL A 291 -8.21 22.67 -9.18
CA VAL A 291 -7.60 21.50 -8.53
C VAL A 291 -6.46 20.94 -9.38
N GLY A 292 -6.66 20.83 -10.70
CA GLY A 292 -5.63 20.37 -11.63
C GLY A 292 -4.39 21.26 -11.65
N LEU A 293 -4.54 22.58 -11.59
CA LEU A 293 -3.43 23.53 -11.54
C LEU A 293 -2.68 23.47 -10.21
N ILE A 294 -3.39 23.33 -9.09
CA ILE A 294 -2.77 23.16 -7.77
C ILE A 294 -2.00 21.83 -7.74
N GLY A 295 -2.63 20.73 -8.17
CA GLY A 295 -2.01 19.41 -8.23
C GLY A 295 -0.79 19.40 -9.16
N GLY A 296 -0.93 20.01 -10.34
CA GLY A 296 0.16 20.23 -11.28
C GLY A 296 1.29 21.02 -10.64
N GLY A 297 1.01 22.13 -9.97
CA GLY A 297 2.02 22.94 -9.27
C GLY A 297 2.83 22.13 -8.26
N PHE A 298 2.17 21.31 -7.44
CA PHE A 298 2.87 20.39 -6.53
C PHE A 298 3.65 19.30 -7.26
N ALA A 299 3.12 18.74 -8.36
CA ALA A 299 3.83 17.75 -9.15
C ALA A 299 5.14 18.29 -9.75
N HIS A 300 5.15 19.53 -10.24
CA HIS A 300 6.38 20.20 -10.71
C HIS A 300 7.42 20.30 -9.58
N LEU A 301 7.00 20.70 -8.37
CA LEU A 301 7.90 20.76 -7.21
C LEU A 301 8.42 19.39 -6.80
N LEU A 302 7.59 18.35 -6.88
CA LEU A 302 7.98 16.99 -6.56
C LEU A 302 9.11 16.49 -7.46
N VAL A 303 9.09 16.82 -8.76
CA VAL A 303 10.18 16.47 -9.69
C VAL A 303 11.50 17.12 -9.28
N LEU A 304 11.47 18.33 -8.70
CA LEU A 304 12.68 19.00 -8.24
C LEU A 304 13.38 18.26 -7.09
N CYS A 305 12.63 17.51 -6.28
CA CYS A 305 13.24 16.65 -5.26
C CYS A 305 14.18 15.61 -5.88
N ALA A 306 13.84 15.07 -7.06
CA ALA A 306 14.75 14.20 -7.80
C ALA A 306 15.95 14.98 -8.33
N SER A 307 15.74 16.17 -8.92
CA SER A 307 16.82 17.02 -9.45
C SER A 307 17.90 17.37 -8.42
N VAL A 308 17.53 17.55 -7.15
CA VAL A 308 18.49 17.81 -6.05
C VAL A 308 19.30 16.57 -5.68
N GLN A 309 18.74 15.37 -5.83
CA GLN A 309 19.39 14.11 -5.46
C GLN A 309 20.34 13.58 -6.55
N VAL A 310 20.02 13.83 -7.82
CA VAL A 310 20.75 13.33 -8.99
C VAL A 310 22.26 13.59 -8.93
N PRO A 311 22.77 14.80 -8.61
CA PRO A 311 24.20 15.06 -8.59
C PRO A 311 24.99 14.16 -7.63
N GLY A 312 24.39 13.85 -6.47
CA GLY A 312 25.00 12.96 -5.48
C GLY A 312 24.90 11.50 -5.89
N LYS A 313 23.77 11.09 -6.45
CA LYS A 313 23.50 9.70 -6.84
C LYS A 313 24.26 9.25 -8.09
N LEU A 314 24.51 10.17 -9.02
CA LEU A 314 25.26 9.91 -10.26
C LEU A 314 26.74 10.31 -10.14
N GLY A 315 27.25 10.62 -8.95
CA GLY A 315 28.68 10.90 -8.75
C GLY A 315 29.19 12.10 -9.56
N TRP A 316 28.38 13.14 -9.76
CA TRP A 316 28.73 14.25 -10.67
C TRP A 316 30.05 14.95 -10.32
N ARG A 317 30.48 14.90 -9.06
CA ARG A 317 31.78 15.45 -8.66
C ARG A 317 32.95 14.82 -9.41
N GLU A 318 32.87 13.53 -9.69
CA GLU A 318 33.90 12.75 -10.38
C GLU A 318 33.62 12.75 -11.89
N GLU A 319 32.38 12.50 -12.30
CA GLU A 319 32.01 12.44 -13.73
C GLU A 319 32.22 13.78 -14.44
N PHE A 320 31.96 14.93 -13.81
CA PHE A 320 32.11 16.23 -14.46
C PHE A 320 33.56 16.70 -14.56
N GLN A 321 34.49 16.06 -13.82
CA GLN A 321 35.92 16.32 -13.98
C GLN A 321 36.45 15.77 -15.31
N LYS A 322 35.81 14.72 -15.84
CA LYS A 322 36.14 14.14 -17.16
C LYS A 322 35.72 15.04 -18.32
N LEU A 323 34.84 16.00 -18.09
CA LEU A 323 34.34 16.93 -19.11
C LEU A 323 35.26 18.15 -19.26
N SER A 324 35.33 18.70 -20.48
CA SER A 324 35.96 19.99 -20.74
C SER A 324 35.32 21.11 -19.92
N SER A 325 36.08 22.18 -19.64
CA SER A 325 35.58 23.33 -18.87
C SER A 325 34.33 23.95 -19.50
N LEU A 326 34.27 24.00 -20.84
CA LEU A 326 33.10 24.51 -21.56
C LEU A 326 31.89 23.58 -21.38
N ASN A 327 32.04 22.28 -21.62
CA ASN A 327 30.92 21.32 -21.53
C ASN A 327 30.35 21.25 -20.11
N ARG A 328 31.21 21.32 -19.09
CA ARG A 328 30.77 21.40 -17.69
C ARG A 328 29.94 22.66 -17.42
N LYS A 329 30.36 23.82 -17.93
CA LYS A 329 29.59 25.08 -17.80
C LYS A 329 28.26 24.99 -18.53
N VAL A 330 28.25 24.48 -19.77
CA VAL A 330 27.02 24.29 -20.56
C VAL A 330 26.03 23.39 -19.84
N PHE A 331 26.49 22.27 -19.26
CA PHE A 331 25.66 21.36 -18.50
C PHE A 331 24.98 22.07 -17.31
N TRP A 332 25.75 22.83 -16.52
CA TRP A 332 25.19 23.60 -15.40
C TRP A 332 24.23 24.70 -15.85
N THR A 333 24.52 25.39 -16.96
CA THR A 333 23.62 26.40 -17.53
C THR A 333 22.29 25.78 -17.93
N TYR A 334 22.29 24.65 -18.64
CA TYR A 334 21.05 23.94 -19.00
C TYR A 334 20.32 23.42 -17.78
N GLY A 335 21.03 22.85 -16.80
CA GLY A 335 20.43 22.44 -15.53
C GLY A 335 19.74 23.59 -14.79
N ALA A 336 20.37 24.77 -14.75
CA ALA A 336 19.80 25.96 -14.14
C ALA A 336 18.56 26.48 -14.88
N TYR A 337 18.57 26.45 -16.22
CA TYR A 337 17.40 26.80 -17.03
C TYR A 337 16.23 25.83 -16.81
N ILE A 338 16.51 24.52 -16.79
CA ILE A 338 15.50 23.47 -16.53
C ILE A 338 14.92 23.63 -15.12
N LEU A 339 15.76 23.85 -14.11
CA LEU A 339 15.30 24.10 -12.74
C LEU A 339 14.40 25.35 -12.68
N SER A 340 14.84 26.44 -13.31
CA SER A 340 14.13 27.72 -13.31
C SER A 340 12.77 27.61 -14.00
N ILE A 341 12.69 26.93 -15.15
CA ILE A 341 11.42 26.76 -15.86
C ILE A 341 10.45 25.88 -15.08
N ILE A 342 10.91 24.81 -14.42
CA ILE A 342 10.04 23.97 -13.58
C ILE A 342 9.53 24.73 -12.35
N ILE A 343 10.38 25.53 -11.69
CA ILE A 343 9.96 26.41 -10.59
C ILE A 343 8.93 27.44 -11.08
N PHE A 344 9.21 28.09 -12.21
CA PHE A 344 8.28 29.01 -12.83
C PHE A 344 6.96 28.32 -13.16
N MET A 345 7.00 27.08 -13.66
CA MET A 345 5.80 26.32 -13.98
C MET A 345 4.95 26.05 -12.74
N ALA A 346 5.58 25.71 -11.62
CA ALA A 346 4.90 25.53 -10.34
C ALA A 346 4.23 26.83 -9.87
N ILE A 347 4.99 27.93 -9.82
CA ILE A 347 4.50 29.25 -9.37
C ILE A 347 3.35 29.73 -10.25
N ALA A 348 3.52 29.70 -11.57
CA ALA A 348 2.49 30.11 -12.52
C ALA A 348 1.21 29.29 -12.37
N SER A 349 1.33 27.97 -12.16
CA SER A 349 0.16 27.11 -11.92
C SER A 349 -0.58 27.50 -10.64
N PHE A 350 0.13 27.81 -9.55
CA PHE A 350 -0.50 28.30 -8.32
C PHE A 350 -1.15 29.67 -8.48
N LEU A 351 -0.50 30.61 -9.18
CA LEU A 351 -1.05 31.94 -9.43
C LEU A 351 -2.32 31.87 -10.29
N LEU A 352 -2.28 31.07 -11.35
CA LEU A 352 -3.44 30.83 -12.20
C LEU A 352 -4.60 30.22 -11.39
N SER A 353 -4.33 29.25 -10.52
CA SER A 353 -5.36 28.61 -9.68
C SER A 353 -6.16 29.57 -8.77
N ARG A 354 -5.64 30.78 -8.52
CA ARG A 354 -6.31 31.83 -7.72
C ARG A 354 -7.28 32.68 -8.55
N GLN A 355 -7.21 32.62 -9.87
CA GLN A 355 -8.11 33.38 -10.74
C GLN A 355 -9.51 32.77 -10.75
N SER A 356 -10.53 33.62 -10.72
CA SER A 356 -11.92 33.19 -10.89
C SER A 356 -12.16 32.80 -12.34
N TYR A 357 -12.18 31.50 -12.62
CA TYR A 357 -12.48 30.97 -13.94
C TYR A 357 -13.98 31.05 -14.22
N GLN A 358 -14.44 32.11 -14.88
CA GLN A 358 -15.74 32.09 -15.57
C GLN A 358 -15.64 31.36 -16.93
N GLY A 359 -14.42 30.97 -17.33
CA GLY A 359 -14.10 30.21 -18.54
C GLY A 359 -12.58 30.07 -18.70
N MET A 360 -12.11 29.22 -19.61
CA MET A 360 -10.67 29.12 -19.92
C MET A 360 -10.23 30.34 -20.73
N THR A 361 -9.37 31.17 -20.17
CA THR A 361 -8.76 32.28 -20.91
C THR A 361 -7.70 31.76 -21.88
N ALA A 362 -7.50 32.41 -23.03
CA ALA A 362 -6.46 32.03 -23.99
C ALA A 362 -5.06 31.88 -23.35
N PRO A 363 -4.61 32.75 -22.42
CA PRO A 363 -3.36 32.55 -21.70
C PRO A 363 -3.31 31.26 -20.86
N THR A 364 -4.42 30.88 -20.23
CA THR A 364 -4.50 29.64 -19.44
C THR A 364 -4.40 28.41 -20.35
N VAL A 365 -5.09 28.42 -21.49
CA VAL A 365 -5.01 27.33 -22.47
C VAL A 365 -3.60 27.19 -23.02
N LEU A 366 -2.99 28.31 -23.44
CA LEU A 366 -1.62 28.32 -23.95
C LEU A 366 -0.63 27.80 -22.90
N TRP A 367 -0.82 28.17 -21.65
CA TRP A 367 -0.02 27.70 -20.53
C TRP A 367 -0.13 26.18 -20.32
N LEU A 368 -1.35 25.63 -20.36
CA LEU A 368 -1.57 24.19 -20.25
C LEU A 368 -0.96 23.42 -21.44
N VAL A 369 -1.09 23.97 -22.65
CA VAL A 369 -0.44 23.39 -23.86
C VAL A 369 1.07 23.39 -23.71
N PHE A 370 1.67 24.49 -23.23
CA PHE A 370 3.11 24.55 -22.97
C PHE A 370 3.56 23.47 -21.97
N ILE A 371 2.85 23.34 -20.83
CA ILE A 371 3.13 22.29 -19.84
C ILE A 371 3.04 20.90 -20.47
N ALA A 372 1.98 20.64 -21.22
CA ALA A 372 1.77 19.35 -21.87
C ALA A 372 2.91 19.03 -22.85
N VAL A 373 3.26 19.97 -23.73
CA VAL A 373 4.35 19.79 -24.70
C VAL A 373 5.69 19.58 -24.00
N PHE A 374 6.00 20.37 -22.97
CA PHE A 374 7.25 20.24 -22.22
C PHE A 374 7.41 18.85 -21.59
N TRP A 375 6.39 18.37 -20.87
CA TRP A 375 6.45 17.07 -20.22
C TRP A 375 6.35 15.90 -21.19
N TRP A 376 5.55 16.00 -22.25
CA TRP A 376 5.53 14.97 -23.29
C TRP A 376 6.86 14.88 -24.02
N ALA A 377 7.49 16.00 -24.36
CA ALA A 377 8.83 15.98 -24.93
C ALA A 377 9.83 15.28 -23.99
N ARG A 378 9.77 15.57 -22.67
CA ARG A 378 10.62 14.90 -21.66
C ARG A 378 10.37 13.39 -21.60
N VAL A 379 9.11 12.95 -21.56
CA VAL A 379 8.73 11.52 -21.49
C VAL A 379 9.11 10.79 -22.77
N LEU A 380 8.83 11.36 -23.94
CA LEU A 380 9.19 10.77 -25.23
C LEU A 380 10.71 10.66 -25.37
N THR A 381 11.46 11.66 -24.90
CA THR A 381 12.93 11.58 -24.86
C THR A 381 13.40 10.46 -23.94
N ASP A 382 12.82 10.33 -22.74
CA ASP A 382 13.18 9.23 -21.83
C ASP A 382 12.93 7.86 -22.47
N PHE A 383 11.77 7.72 -23.11
CA PHE A 383 11.32 6.45 -23.65
C PHE A 383 12.05 6.02 -24.92
N PHE A 384 12.31 6.96 -25.84
CA PHE A 384 12.89 6.66 -27.16
C PHE A 384 14.41 6.87 -27.25
N TYR A 385 14.97 7.74 -26.40
CA TYR A 385 16.40 8.08 -26.46
C TYR A 385 17.22 7.40 -25.36
N MET A 386 16.73 7.39 -24.11
CA MET A 386 17.49 6.78 -23.00
C MET A 386 17.33 5.25 -23.02
N LYS A 387 18.44 4.55 -22.84
CA LYS A 387 18.48 3.09 -22.71
C LYS A 387 18.74 2.69 -21.27
N HIS A 388 18.31 1.48 -20.90
CA HIS A 388 18.59 0.95 -19.57
C HIS A 388 20.10 0.87 -19.28
N GLU A 389 20.90 0.61 -20.31
CA GLU A 389 22.38 0.57 -20.25
C GLU A 389 23.01 1.93 -19.87
N ASP A 390 22.30 3.04 -20.08
CA ASP A 390 22.79 4.38 -19.76
C ASP A 390 22.73 4.68 -18.25
N TRP A 391 22.00 3.87 -17.48
CA TRP A 391 21.82 4.06 -16.03
C TRP A 391 22.87 3.29 -15.22
N PRO A 392 23.34 3.85 -14.09
CA PRO A 392 24.25 3.13 -13.20
C PRO A 392 23.64 1.82 -12.72
N GLN A 393 24.46 0.80 -12.56
CA GLN A 393 24.00 -0.45 -11.95
C GLN A 393 23.81 -0.26 -10.45
N GLY A 394 22.74 -0.83 -9.90
CA GLY A 394 22.57 -0.94 -8.45
C GLY A 394 21.12 -0.87 -7.99
N PRO A 395 20.89 -1.05 -6.67
CA PRO A 395 19.58 -1.26 -6.07
C PRO A 395 18.47 -0.23 -6.36
N LEU A 396 18.86 0.95 -6.85
CA LEU A 396 17.99 2.09 -7.14
C LEU A 396 17.62 2.21 -8.62
N PHE A 397 18.36 1.53 -9.50
CA PHE A 397 18.38 1.76 -10.95
C PHE A 397 18.11 0.49 -11.76
N THR A 398 18.29 -0.69 -11.16
CA THR A 398 17.77 -1.99 -11.63
C THR A 398 16.39 -2.28 -11.06
#